data_AF-A0A6P7TCF4-F1
#
_entry.id   AF-A0A6P7TCF4-F1
#
_cell.length_a   1.000
_cell.length_b   1.000
_cell.length_c   1.000
_cell.angle_alpha   90.00
_cell.angle_beta   90.00
_cell.angle_gamma   90.00
#
_symmetry.space_group_name_H-M   'P 1'
#
loop_
_entity.id
_entity.type
_entity.pdbx_description
1 polymer ?
#
loop_
_entity_poly.entity_id
_entity_poly.type
_entity_poly.pdbx_seq_one_letter_code
_entity_poly.pdbx_strand_id
1 'polypeptide(L)'
;MMSLEEYFKTTFENKLLFKMLKGDDDHLTPATRLLEKRRELAEIEQVLSVQKEEFQTKMERLQQRRGELERKELQLKESLEKFDKFLKENDSKRIRAMKKANDQRELKRSKMREIAKFQDDLRNLLIVNNQLKKKQKVYHKFCLFMQKVLNSCDEFHEIRDIIARYDTLISTYTDLLDTERKHQDLIEAIKLKIHSVTEEKCNEILAHNNQLSNLQVKYETTRSRRIQLDSVYSHVHNTASVKALKSGQIRMAAHNLYNVMLNYQNIIPTLSTEQNSFEELNSVRIFGEDLVFVTNTVKPEKSREHHFLP
;
A
#
# COMPACT_ATOMS: atom_id res chain seq x y z
N MET A 1 91.20 89.16 13.15
CA MET A 1 91.55 90.53 12.71
C MET A 1 92.77 90.94 13.51
N MET A 2 93.93 91.17 12.86
CA MET A 2 95.11 91.77 13.52
C MET A 2 94.84 93.25 13.81
N SER A 3 95.37 93.80 14.91
CA SER A 3 95.23 95.22 15.25
C SER A 3 96.05 96.08 14.29
N LEU A 4 95.62 97.34 14.06
CA LEU A 4 96.29 98.27 13.13
C LEU A 4 97.75 98.52 13.54
N GLU A 5 98.01 98.51 14.85
CA GLU A 5 99.33 98.68 15.44
C GLU A 5 100.23 97.47 15.16
N GLU A 6 99.68 96.25 15.26
CA GLU A 6 100.39 95.01 14.91
C GLU A 6 100.72 94.96 13.42
N TYR A 7 99.77 95.32 12.55
CA TYR A 7 100.00 95.39 11.11
C TYR A 7 101.09 96.41 10.75
N PHE A 8 101.07 97.63 11.31
CA PHE A 8 102.14 98.60 11.08
C PHE A 8 103.48 98.12 11.62
N LYS A 9 103.51 97.43 12.77
CA LYS A 9 104.73 96.86 13.32
C LYS A 9 105.31 95.75 12.43
N THR A 10 104.50 94.79 11.98
CA THR A 10 104.98 93.72 11.07
C THR A 10 105.37 94.28 9.71
N THR A 11 104.65 95.29 9.20
CA THR A 11 104.95 95.89 7.89
C THR A 11 106.19 96.78 7.94
N PHE A 12 106.42 97.48 9.06
CA PHE A 12 107.62 98.28 9.28
C PHE A 12 108.84 97.39 9.56
N GLU A 13 108.70 96.32 10.35
CA GLU A 13 109.75 95.31 10.55
C GLU A 13 110.11 94.60 9.24
N ASN A 14 109.12 94.20 8.42
CA ASN A 14 109.38 93.62 7.10
C ASN A 14 110.02 94.63 6.14
N LYS A 15 109.66 95.92 6.19
CA LYS A 15 110.31 96.97 5.39
C LYS A 15 111.72 97.32 5.90
N LEU A 16 111.99 97.21 7.20
CA LEU A 16 113.31 97.43 7.79
C LEU A 16 114.25 96.25 7.47
N LEU A 17 113.76 95.01 7.55
CA LEU A 17 114.49 93.80 7.14
C LEU A 17 114.80 93.82 5.63
N PHE A 18 113.84 94.23 4.79
CA PHE A 18 114.08 94.40 3.36
C PHE A 18 115.10 95.51 3.03
N LYS A 19 115.21 96.55 3.88
CA LYS A 19 116.17 97.64 3.71
C LYS A 19 117.58 97.29 4.23
N MET A 20 117.70 96.36 5.19
CA MET A 20 118.98 95.81 5.63
C MET A 20 119.54 94.73 4.69
N LEU A 21 118.70 94.02 3.93
CA LEU A 21 119.13 93.03 2.92
C LEU A 21 119.66 93.65 1.60
N LYS A 22 119.48 94.96 1.38
CA LYS A 22 119.90 95.66 0.15
C LYS A 22 121.11 96.59 0.33
N GLY A 23 121.80 96.49 1.47
CA GLY A 23 122.82 97.44 1.91
C GLY A 23 124.20 97.28 1.28
N ASP A 24 124.66 96.08 0.91
CA ASP A 24 126.05 95.88 0.45
C ASP A 24 126.14 94.71 -0.55
N ASP A 25 125.66 94.91 -1.79
CA ASP A 25 125.69 93.89 -2.86
C ASP A 25 126.79 94.17 -3.93
N ASP A 26 127.65 95.18 -3.70
CA ASP A 26 128.64 95.68 -4.71
C ASP A 26 130.12 95.38 -4.38
N HIS A 27 130.43 94.69 -3.27
CA HIS A 27 131.81 94.30 -2.92
C HIS A 27 131.99 92.82 -2.51
N LEU A 28 131.03 91.95 -2.81
CA LEU A 28 131.19 90.52 -2.54
C LEU A 28 132.02 89.83 -3.64
N THR A 29 133.18 89.30 -3.26
CA THR A 29 134.00 88.37 -4.06
C THR A 29 133.13 87.15 -4.47
N PRO A 30 133.39 86.46 -5.59
CA PRO A 30 132.66 85.24 -5.96
C PRO A 30 132.53 84.20 -4.83
N ALA A 31 133.47 84.20 -3.87
CA ALA A 31 133.46 83.37 -2.67
C ALA A 31 132.37 83.75 -1.64
N THR A 32 132.03 85.03 -1.44
CA THR A 32 131.01 85.45 -0.46
C THR A 32 129.59 85.35 -1.03
N ARG A 33 129.39 85.59 -2.34
CA ARG A 33 128.13 85.27 -3.04
C ARG A 33 127.83 83.77 -3.05
N LEU A 34 128.89 82.95 -3.18
CA LEU A 34 128.78 81.50 -3.02
C LEU A 34 128.39 81.11 -1.59
N LEU A 35 128.90 81.82 -0.58
CA LEU A 35 128.54 81.59 0.83
C LEU A 35 127.09 81.98 1.13
N GLU A 36 126.58 83.09 0.60
CA GLU A 36 125.16 83.44 0.70
C GLU A 36 124.28 82.47 -0.08
N LYS A 37 124.64 82.08 -1.31
CA LYS A 37 123.91 81.04 -2.04
C LYS A 37 123.96 79.68 -1.33
N ARG A 38 125.05 79.34 -0.65
CA ARG A 38 125.15 78.15 0.21
C ARG A 38 124.29 78.27 1.46
N ARG A 39 124.19 79.46 2.06
CA ARG A 39 123.32 79.73 3.21
C ARG A 39 121.85 79.70 2.80
N GLU A 40 121.47 80.31 1.69
CA GLU A 40 120.12 80.22 1.11
C GLU A 40 119.78 78.77 0.75
N LEU A 41 120.71 78.03 0.13
CA LEU A 41 120.53 76.60 -0.14
C LEU A 41 120.36 75.80 1.16
N ALA A 42 121.13 76.10 2.20
CA ALA A 42 121.00 75.44 3.51
C ALA A 42 119.69 75.79 4.22
N GLU A 43 119.23 77.05 4.16
CA GLU A 43 117.93 77.47 4.68
C GLU A 43 116.78 76.81 3.89
N ILE A 44 116.87 76.76 2.56
CA ILE A 44 115.90 76.06 1.70
C ILE A 44 115.92 74.55 1.97
N GLU A 45 117.09 73.94 2.13
CA GLU A 45 117.25 72.51 2.44
C GLU A 45 116.71 72.18 3.84
N GLN A 46 116.90 73.08 4.81
CA GLN A 46 116.32 72.96 6.15
C GLN A 46 114.79 73.09 6.11
N VAL A 47 114.23 74.06 5.38
CA VAL A 47 112.77 74.20 5.19
C VAL A 47 112.19 72.99 4.45
N LEU A 48 112.88 72.49 3.42
CA LEU A 48 112.48 71.30 2.68
C LEU A 48 112.54 70.05 3.58
N SER A 49 113.53 69.95 4.46
CA SER A 49 113.65 68.88 5.46
C SER A 49 112.46 68.89 6.43
N VAL A 50 112.13 70.07 6.98
CA VAL A 50 110.97 70.25 7.85
C VAL A 50 109.66 69.89 7.12
N GLN A 51 109.48 70.31 5.86
CA GLN A 51 108.30 69.95 5.07
C GLN A 51 108.21 68.46 4.77
N LYS A 52 109.34 67.79 4.50
CA LYS A 52 109.39 66.33 4.32
C LYS A 52 109.02 65.61 5.61
N GLU A 53 109.53 66.04 6.75
CA GLU A 53 109.17 65.48 8.07
C GLU A 53 107.68 65.70 8.40
N GLU A 54 107.14 66.89 8.12
CA GLU A 54 105.71 67.17 8.29
C GLU A 54 104.84 66.32 7.37
N PHE A 55 105.23 66.15 6.10
CA PHE A 55 104.53 65.30 5.15
C PHE A 55 104.58 63.83 5.58
N GLN A 56 105.75 63.35 6.01
CA GLN A 56 105.93 62.00 6.54
C GLN A 56 105.05 61.76 7.77
N THR A 57 105.05 62.68 8.73
CA THR A 57 104.20 62.63 9.92
C THR A 57 102.70 62.62 9.56
N LYS A 58 102.28 63.45 8.58
CA LYS A 58 100.90 63.46 8.08
C LYS A 58 100.55 62.14 7.38
N MET A 59 101.46 61.57 6.61
CA MET A 59 101.24 60.32 5.89
C MET A 59 101.13 59.14 6.85
N GLU A 60 101.97 59.08 7.89
CA GLU A 60 101.89 58.10 8.97
C GLU A 60 100.56 58.19 9.72
N ARG A 61 100.10 59.40 10.06
CA ARG A 61 98.77 59.62 10.68
C ARG A 61 97.63 59.14 9.78
N LEU A 62 97.69 59.42 8.47
CA LEU A 62 96.69 58.96 7.51
C LEU A 62 96.70 57.43 7.36
N GLN A 63 97.88 56.81 7.39
CA GLN A 63 98.03 55.36 7.32
C GLN A 63 97.50 54.68 8.59
N GLN A 64 97.79 55.23 9.77
CA GLN A 64 97.18 54.80 11.03
C GLN A 64 95.66 54.94 10.97
N ARG A 65 95.14 56.08 10.51
CA ARG A 65 93.70 56.31 10.42
C ARG A 65 93.01 55.37 9.43
N ARG A 66 93.64 55.05 8.30
CA ARG A 66 93.17 54.03 7.35
C ARG A 66 93.10 52.66 8.00
N GLY A 67 94.16 52.22 8.68
CA GLY A 67 94.18 50.94 9.39
C GLY A 67 93.15 50.85 10.53
N GLU A 68 92.88 51.95 11.24
CA GLU A 68 91.77 52.02 12.21
C GLU A 68 90.40 51.87 11.54
N LEU A 69 90.20 52.54 10.38
CA LEU A 69 88.94 52.51 9.66
C LEU A 69 88.65 51.10 9.14
N GLU A 70 89.66 50.44 8.57
CA GLU A 70 89.57 49.06 8.08
C GLU A 70 89.25 48.08 9.22
N ARG A 71 89.89 48.22 10.40
CA ARG A 71 89.52 47.41 11.58
C ARG A 71 88.07 47.64 12.01
N LYS A 72 87.62 48.90 12.06
CA LYS A 72 86.23 49.22 12.41
C LYS A 72 85.23 48.66 11.39
N GLU A 73 85.58 48.72 10.11
CA GLU A 73 84.75 48.14 9.04
C GLU A 73 84.65 46.62 9.18
N LEU A 74 85.78 45.94 9.46
CA LEU A 74 85.79 44.49 9.69
C LEU A 74 84.96 44.10 10.91
N GLN A 75 85.12 44.82 12.03
CA GLN A 75 84.31 44.61 13.24
C GLN A 75 82.82 44.81 12.99
N LEU A 76 82.47 45.83 12.19
CA LEU A 76 81.08 46.09 11.82
C LEU A 76 80.52 44.95 10.98
N LYS A 77 81.27 44.49 9.96
CA LYS A 77 80.90 43.33 9.12
C LYS A 77 80.67 42.07 9.97
N GLU A 78 81.61 41.73 10.85
CA GLU A 78 81.46 40.59 11.77
C GLU A 78 80.24 40.75 12.70
N SER A 79 79.99 41.97 13.21
CA SER A 79 78.83 42.22 14.06
C SER A 79 77.52 42.04 13.29
N LEU A 80 77.45 42.50 12.03
CA LEU A 80 76.29 42.34 11.16
C LEU A 80 76.00 40.86 10.88
N GLU A 81 77.03 40.06 10.60
CA GLU A 81 76.86 38.61 10.42
C GLU A 81 76.36 37.93 11.69
N LYS A 82 76.90 38.31 12.86
CA LYS A 82 76.42 37.81 14.16
C LYS A 82 74.96 38.20 14.42
N PHE A 83 74.57 39.44 14.10
CA PHE A 83 73.20 39.92 14.24
C PHE A 83 72.24 39.21 13.28
N ASP A 84 72.61 39.04 12.01
CA ASP A 84 71.78 38.30 11.03
C ASP A 84 71.58 36.84 11.48
N LYS A 85 72.65 36.18 11.93
CA LYS A 85 72.55 34.83 12.50
C LYS A 85 71.65 34.79 13.74
N PHE A 86 71.79 35.75 14.65
CA PHE A 86 70.94 35.87 15.83
C PHE A 86 69.47 36.07 15.47
N LEU A 87 69.15 36.93 14.50
CA LEU A 87 67.79 37.17 14.02
C LEU A 87 67.20 35.89 13.41
N LYS A 88 67.93 35.21 12.53
CA LYS A 88 67.50 33.93 11.93
C LYS A 88 67.25 32.84 12.97
N GLU A 89 68.12 32.72 13.96
CA GLU A 89 67.95 31.75 15.06
C GLU A 89 66.78 32.11 15.97
N ASN A 90 66.60 33.39 16.29
CA ASN A 90 65.49 33.87 17.11
C ASN A 90 64.15 33.66 16.40
N ASP A 91 64.06 34.02 15.11
CA ASP A 91 62.89 33.77 14.29
C ASP A 91 62.60 32.27 14.19
N SER A 92 63.61 31.44 14.01
CA SER A 92 63.46 29.99 14.02
C SER A 92 62.94 29.47 15.36
N LYS A 93 63.40 30.01 16.49
CA LYS A 93 62.90 29.68 17.84
C LYS A 93 61.44 30.14 18.00
N ARG A 94 61.11 31.35 17.56
CA ARG A 94 59.75 31.92 17.58
C ARG A 94 58.78 31.07 16.75
N ILE A 95 59.14 30.72 15.53
CA ILE A 95 58.33 29.87 14.63
C ILE A 95 58.12 28.49 15.25
N ARG A 96 59.19 27.84 15.78
CA ARG A 96 59.05 26.54 16.44
C ARG A 96 58.15 26.60 17.68
N ALA A 97 58.29 27.64 18.50
CA ALA A 97 57.46 27.84 19.68
C ALA A 97 55.99 28.08 19.31
N MET A 98 55.73 28.92 18.29
CA MET A 98 54.39 29.17 17.75
C MET A 98 53.77 27.90 17.19
N LYS A 99 54.51 27.13 16.38
CA LYS A 99 54.03 25.87 15.81
C LYS A 99 53.68 24.88 16.92
N LYS A 100 54.59 24.67 17.88
CA LYS A 100 54.34 23.79 19.02
C LYS A 100 53.12 24.23 19.84
N ALA A 101 52.94 25.53 20.07
CA ALA A 101 51.77 26.05 20.76
C ALA A 101 50.47 25.82 19.96
N ASN A 102 50.50 25.98 18.64
CA ASN A 102 49.37 25.71 17.77
C ASN A 102 49.00 24.22 17.76
N ASP A 103 49.98 23.34 17.54
CA ASP A 103 49.79 21.89 17.53
C ASP A 103 49.18 21.40 18.86
N GLN A 104 49.64 21.94 20.00
CA GLN A 104 49.08 21.63 21.32
C GLN A 104 47.64 22.14 21.49
N ARG A 105 47.31 23.33 20.96
CA ARG A 105 45.94 23.87 20.97
C ARG A 105 45.01 23.01 20.12
N GLU A 106 45.45 22.59 18.94
CA GLU A 106 44.68 21.72 18.06
C GLU A 106 44.46 20.33 18.68
N LEU A 107 45.51 19.73 19.25
CA LEU A 107 45.40 18.46 19.96
C LEU A 107 44.41 18.56 21.13
N LYS A 108 44.50 19.62 21.94
CA LYS A 108 43.54 19.88 23.03
C LYS A 108 42.11 19.99 22.49
N ARG A 109 41.88 20.75 21.42
CA ARG A 109 40.55 20.88 20.78
C ARG A 109 40.03 19.53 20.30
N SER A 110 40.87 18.71 19.69
CA SER A 110 40.52 17.37 19.23
C SER A 110 40.12 16.47 20.40
N LYS A 111 40.92 16.43 21.47
CA LYS A 111 40.62 15.65 22.68
C LYS A 111 39.39 16.14 23.43
N MET A 112 39.13 17.46 23.46
CA MET A 112 37.89 17.98 24.04
C MET A 112 36.64 17.52 23.26
N ARG A 113 36.72 17.41 21.92
CA ARG A 113 35.62 16.87 21.11
C ARG A 113 35.40 15.38 21.38
N GLU A 114 36.47 14.60 21.49
CA GLU A 114 36.38 13.17 21.87
C GLU A 114 35.74 12.99 23.25
N ILE A 115 36.18 13.77 24.26
CA ILE A 115 35.60 13.73 25.61
C ILE A 115 34.11 14.08 25.58
N ALA A 116 33.72 15.13 24.86
CA ALA A 116 32.32 15.52 24.74
C ALA A 116 31.46 14.41 24.10
N LYS A 117 32.00 13.74 23.06
CA LYS A 117 31.35 12.59 22.44
C LYS A 117 31.18 11.44 23.42
N PHE A 118 32.26 11.03 24.11
CA PHE A 118 32.19 9.93 25.08
C PHE A 118 31.27 10.24 26.26
N GLN A 119 31.20 11.50 26.70
CA GLN A 119 30.24 11.92 27.71
C GLN A 119 28.79 11.79 27.23
N ASP A 120 28.52 12.10 25.96
CA ASP A 120 27.20 11.91 25.38
C ASP A 120 26.83 10.43 25.25
N ASP A 121 27.73 9.62 24.72
CA ASP A 121 27.57 8.17 24.61
C ASP A 121 27.31 7.54 26.00
N LEU A 122 28.05 7.97 27.03
CA LEU A 122 27.85 7.51 28.40
C LEU A 122 26.47 7.89 28.93
N ARG A 123 26.00 9.13 28.69
CA ARG A 123 24.64 9.55 29.08
C ARG A 123 23.59 8.69 28.40
N ASN A 124 23.72 8.45 27.10
CA ASN A 124 22.79 7.63 26.33
C ASN A 124 22.76 6.18 26.86
N LEU A 125 23.92 5.58 27.10
CA LEU A 125 24.04 4.24 27.67
C LEU A 125 23.42 4.14 29.07
N LEU A 126 23.59 5.17 29.91
CA LEU A 126 22.96 5.21 31.24
C LEU A 126 21.44 5.28 31.16
N ILE A 127 20.89 6.04 30.20
CA ILE A 127 19.44 6.10 29.97
C ILE A 127 18.92 4.72 29.55
N VAL A 128 19.55 4.09 28.55
CA VAL A 128 19.17 2.75 28.06
C VAL A 128 19.27 1.72 29.19
N ASN A 129 20.35 1.72 29.96
CA ASN A 129 20.53 0.81 31.10
C ASN A 129 19.41 1.00 32.14
N ASN A 130 19.05 2.23 32.46
CA ASN A 130 17.94 2.51 33.38
C ASN A 130 16.59 2.02 32.85
N GLN A 131 16.33 2.17 31.54
CA GLN A 131 15.13 1.63 30.90
C GLN A 131 15.11 0.09 30.95
N LEU A 132 16.24 -0.56 30.66
CA LEU A 132 16.38 -2.01 30.73
C LEU A 132 16.19 -2.52 32.16
N LYS A 133 16.76 -1.87 33.18
CA LYS A 133 16.54 -2.20 34.59
C LYS A 133 15.06 -2.08 34.99
N LYS A 134 14.35 -1.05 34.50
CA LYS A 134 12.90 -0.92 34.73
C LYS A 134 12.14 -2.09 34.09
N LYS A 135 12.42 -2.40 32.82
CA LYS A 135 11.82 -3.54 32.12
C LYS A 135 12.11 -4.87 32.82
N GLN A 136 13.35 -5.09 33.24
CA GLN A 136 13.76 -6.28 33.99
C GLN A 136 12.96 -6.44 35.28
N LYS A 137 12.76 -5.36 36.06
CA LYS A 137 11.93 -5.42 37.28
C LYS A 137 10.49 -5.84 36.99
N VAL A 138 9.92 -5.36 35.88
CA VAL A 138 8.58 -5.78 35.44
C VAL A 138 8.58 -7.25 35.05
N TYR A 139 9.51 -7.67 34.19
CA TYR A 139 9.60 -9.06 33.72
C TYR A 139 9.93 -10.06 34.81
N HIS A 140 10.68 -9.66 35.84
CA HIS A 140 11.02 -10.52 36.96
C HIS A 140 9.77 -11.08 37.67
N LYS A 141 8.69 -10.30 37.76
CA LYS A 141 7.42 -10.78 38.34
C LYS A 141 6.83 -11.94 37.53
N PHE A 142 6.90 -11.87 36.20
CA PHE A 142 6.44 -12.94 35.32
C PHE A 142 7.36 -14.15 35.38
N CYS A 143 8.68 -13.97 35.48
CA CYS A 143 9.62 -15.07 35.71
C CYS A 143 9.32 -15.80 37.02
N LEU A 144 9.09 -15.08 38.12
CA LEU A 144 8.70 -15.67 39.41
C LEU A 144 7.37 -16.43 39.31
N PHE A 145 6.39 -15.85 38.62
CA PHE A 145 5.12 -16.52 38.36
C PHE A 145 5.32 -17.82 37.57
N MET A 146 6.06 -17.79 36.46
CA MET A 146 6.35 -18.97 35.64
C MET A 146 7.12 -20.03 36.43
N GLN A 147 8.07 -19.62 37.27
CA GLN A 147 8.77 -20.54 38.16
C GLN A 147 7.81 -21.18 39.17
N LYS A 148 6.86 -20.42 39.71
CA LYS A 148 5.83 -20.96 40.61
C LYS A 148 4.93 -21.96 39.89
N VAL A 149 4.53 -21.68 38.65
CA VAL A 149 3.75 -22.61 37.81
C VAL A 149 4.55 -23.88 37.56
N LEU A 150 5.81 -23.78 37.17
CA LEU A 150 6.70 -24.93 36.97
C LEU A 150 6.81 -25.77 38.26
N ASN A 151 7.01 -25.13 39.41
CA ASN A 151 7.09 -25.85 40.69
C ASN A 151 5.76 -26.45 41.16
N SER A 152 4.62 -26.04 40.57
CA SER A 152 3.30 -26.58 40.91
C SER A 152 2.87 -27.71 39.97
N CYS A 153 3.59 -27.92 38.86
CA CYS A 153 3.24 -28.87 37.81
C CYS A 153 4.43 -29.80 37.55
N ASP A 154 4.30 -31.07 37.95
CA ASP A 154 5.36 -32.08 37.76
C ASP A 154 5.51 -32.53 36.28
N GLU A 155 4.60 -32.10 35.40
CA GLU A 155 4.60 -32.46 33.97
C GLU A 155 5.68 -31.72 33.15
N PHE A 156 6.19 -30.58 33.63
CA PHE A 156 7.13 -29.74 32.91
C PHE A 156 8.43 -29.60 33.68
N HIS A 157 9.57 -29.60 32.98
CA HIS A 157 10.90 -29.52 33.59
C HIS A 157 11.52 -28.13 33.38
N GLU A 158 11.18 -27.46 32.29
CA GLU A 158 11.58 -26.09 32.01
C GLU A 158 10.39 -25.16 31.72
N ILE A 159 10.54 -23.86 32.02
CA ILE A 159 9.54 -22.84 31.65
C ILE A 159 9.30 -22.82 30.13
N ARG A 160 10.33 -23.15 29.34
CA ARG A 160 10.23 -23.23 27.88
C ARG A 160 9.25 -24.31 27.43
N ASP A 161 9.16 -25.42 28.15
CA ASP A 161 8.23 -26.52 27.83
C ASP A 161 6.78 -26.07 27.98
N ILE A 162 6.49 -25.31 29.04
CA ILE A 162 5.18 -24.72 29.30
C ILE A 162 4.79 -23.77 28.15
N ILE A 163 5.73 -22.92 27.73
CA ILE A 163 5.52 -21.97 26.63
C ILE A 163 5.27 -22.74 25.32
N ALA A 164 6.09 -23.73 25.00
CA ALA A 164 5.93 -24.53 23.78
C ALA A 164 4.58 -25.27 23.76
N ARG A 165 4.14 -25.79 24.91
CA ARG A 165 2.82 -26.41 25.05
C ARG A 165 1.70 -25.40 24.84
N TYR A 166 1.82 -24.23 25.44
CA TYR A 166 0.87 -23.13 25.25
C TYR A 166 0.79 -22.71 23.77
N ASP A 167 1.92 -22.51 23.11
CA ASP A 167 1.98 -22.13 21.69
C ASP A 167 1.32 -23.19 20.80
N THR A 168 1.61 -24.47 21.06
CA THR A 168 0.96 -25.59 20.36
C THR A 168 -0.55 -25.58 20.60
N LEU A 169 -0.98 -25.39 21.85
CA LEU A 169 -2.40 -25.35 22.20
C LEU A 169 -3.12 -24.19 21.51
N ILE A 170 -2.54 -22.99 21.52
CA ILE A 170 -3.08 -21.83 20.82
C ILE A 170 -3.17 -22.08 19.32
N SER A 171 -2.13 -22.65 18.70
CA SER A 171 -2.15 -23.00 17.27
C SER A 171 -3.27 -23.99 16.97
N THR A 172 -3.40 -25.07 17.75
CA THR A 172 -4.48 -26.05 17.54
C THR A 172 -5.87 -25.45 17.79
N TYR A 173 -6.00 -24.53 18.73
CA TYR A 173 -7.25 -23.84 19.01
C TYR A 173 -7.64 -22.91 17.87
N THR A 174 -6.70 -22.17 17.30
CA THR A 174 -6.96 -21.32 16.13
C THR A 174 -7.35 -22.15 14.91
N ASP A 175 -6.65 -23.26 14.68
CA ASP A 175 -6.96 -24.18 13.58
C ASP A 175 -8.36 -24.76 13.75
N LEU A 176 -8.71 -25.19 14.97
CA LEU A 176 -10.04 -25.72 15.28
C LEU A 176 -11.13 -24.68 15.05
N LEU A 177 -10.93 -23.44 15.51
CA LEU A 177 -11.88 -22.34 15.26
C LEU A 177 -12.10 -22.09 13.77
N ASP A 178 -11.03 -22.14 12.96
CA ASP A 178 -11.13 -21.95 11.52
C ASP A 178 -11.82 -23.15 10.84
N THR A 179 -11.60 -24.38 11.32
CA THR A 179 -12.36 -25.54 10.83
C THR A 179 -13.85 -25.46 11.19
N GLU A 180 -14.17 -25.02 12.41
CA GLU A 180 -15.55 -24.85 12.87
C GLU A 180 -16.28 -23.79 12.04
N ARG A 181 -15.62 -22.66 11.76
CA ARG A 181 -16.15 -21.63 10.85
C ARG A 181 -16.47 -22.21 9.47
N LYS A 182 -15.52 -22.95 8.88
CA LYS A 182 -15.74 -23.61 7.57
C LYS A 182 -16.91 -24.59 7.61
N HIS A 183 -17.04 -25.38 8.69
CA HIS A 183 -18.16 -26.31 8.85
C HIS A 183 -19.49 -25.57 8.98
N GLN A 184 -19.51 -24.46 9.72
CA GLN A 184 -20.70 -23.62 9.85
C GLN A 184 -21.13 -23.03 8.51
N ASP A 185 -20.19 -22.52 7.71
CA ASP A 185 -20.46 -22.02 6.35
C ASP A 185 -21.03 -23.12 5.44
N LEU A 186 -20.47 -24.35 5.53
CA LEU A 186 -20.98 -25.50 4.78
C LEU A 186 -22.40 -25.90 5.21
N ILE A 187 -22.67 -25.90 6.52
CA ILE A 187 -24.00 -26.19 7.07
C ILE A 187 -25.01 -25.14 6.57
N GLU A 188 -24.64 -23.86 6.58
CA GLU A 188 -25.50 -22.78 6.08
C GLU A 188 -25.77 -22.93 4.58
N ALA A 189 -24.74 -23.23 3.77
CA ALA A 189 -24.90 -23.48 2.34
C ALA A 189 -25.83 -24.68 2.06
N ILE A 190 -25.69 -25.79 2.82
CA ILE A 190 -26.56 -26.96 2.70
C ILE A 190 -27.99 -26.62 3.11
N LYS A 191 -28.19 -25.87 4.21
CA LYS A 191 -29.51 -25.42 4.65
C LYS A 191 -30.21 -24.57 3.59
N LEU A 192 -29.48 -23.62 2.98
CA LEU A 192 -29.99 -22.82 1.87
C LEU A 192 -30.38 -23.68 0.67
N LYS A 193 -29.57 -24.70 0.35
CA LYS A 193 -29.88 -25.62 -0.75
C LYS A 193 -31.12 -26.47 -0.47
N ILE A 194 -31.26 -27.00 0.75
CA ILE A 194 -32.44 -27.76 1.18
C ILE A 194 -33.68 -26.86 1.10
N HIS A 195 -33.58 -25.62 1.61
CA HIS A 195 -34.69 -24.68 1.56
C HIS A 195 -35.16 -24.41 0.12
N SER A 196 -34.22 -24.09 -0.77
CA SER A 196 -34.52 -23.87 -2.20
C SER A 196 -35.19 -25.07 -2.87
N VAL A 197 -34.69 -26.30 -2.65
CA VAL A 197 -35.29 -27.52 -3.22
C VAL A 197 -36.68 -27.76 -2.62
N THR A 198 -36.85 -27.49 -1.32
CA THR A 198 -38.16 -27.66 -0.65
C THR A 198 -39.18 -26.68 -1.24
N GLU A 199 -38.81 -25.42 -1.44
CA GLU A 199 -39.68 -24.43 -2.09
C GLU A 199 -40.06 -24.85 -3.52
N GLU A 200 -39.09 -25.31 -4.31
CA GLU A 200 -39.32 -25.83 -5.66
C GLU A 200 -40.32 -26.99 -5.65
N LYS A 201 -40.14 -27.97 -4.75
CA LYS A 201 -41.06 -29.12 -4.61
C LYS A 201 -42.44 -28.73 -4.08
N CYS A 202 -42.54 -27.79 -3.15
CA CYS A 202 -43.82 -27.24 -2.74
C CYS A 202 -44.57 -26.59 -3.92
N ASN A 203 -43.86 -25.83 -4.75
CA ASN A 203 -44.44 -25.21 -5.95
C ASN A 203 -44.89 -26.26 -6.98
N GLU A 204 -44.11 -27.32 -7.21
CA GLU A 204 -44.50 -28.45 -8.06
C GLU A 204 -45.78 -29.14 -7.54
N ILE A 205 -45.86 -29.41 -6.23
CA ILE A 205 -47.04 -30.02 -5.60
C ILE A 205 -48.26 -29.12 -5.80
N LEU A 206 -48.13 -27.81 -5.59
CA LEU A 206 -49.21 -26.85 -5.84
C LEU A 206 -49.65 -26.86 -7.31
N ALA A 207 -48.70 -26.91 -8.25
CA ALA A 207 -49.00 -27.00 -9.67
C ALA A 207 -49.76 -28.30 -10.02
N HIS A 208 -49.32 -29.45 -9.50
CA HIS A 208 -50.00 -30.73 -9.69
C HIS A 208 -51.39 -30.78 -9.03
N ASN A 209 -51.55 -30.23 -7.83
CA ASN A 209 -52.85 -30.13 -7.18
C ASN A 209 -53.84 -29.27 -7.99
N ASN A 210 -53.37 -28.15 -8.55
CA ASN A 210 -54.16 -27.33 -9.45
C ASN A 210 -54.57 -28.09 -10.71
N GLN A 211 -53.65 -28.86 -11.31
CA GLN A 211 -53.97 -29.72 -12.46
C GLN A 211 -54.99 -30.81 -12.10
N LEU A 212 -54.83 -31.45 -10.94
CA LEU A 212 -55.75 -32.48 -10.45
C LEU A 212 -57.14 -31.91 -10.23
N SER A 213 -57.25 -30.75 -9.59
CA SER A 213 -58.53 -30.05 -9.39
C SER A 213 -59.21 -29.73 -10.74
N ASN A 214 -58.45 -29.21 -11.70
CA ASN A 214 -58.96 -28.95 -13.06
C ASN A 214 -59.44 -30.22 -13.77
N LEU A 215 -58.72 -31.34 -13.63
CA LEU A 215 -59.13 -32.62 -14.20
C LEU A 215 -60.36 -33.20 -13.50
N GLN A 216 -60.48 -33.06 -12.18
CA GLN A 216 -61.66 -33.47 -11.41
C GLN A 216 -62.90 -32.70 -11.87
N VAL A 217 -62.81 -31.37 -12.01
CA VAL A 217 -63.92 -30.55 -12.52
C VAL A 217 -64.34 -31.00 -13.92
N LYS A 218 -63.38 -31.24 -14.82
CA LYS A 218 -63.66 -31.75 -16.18
C LYS A 218 -64.34 -33.13 -16.15
N TYR A 219 -63.86 -34.02 -15.29
CA TYR A 219 -64.43 -35.36 -15.12
C TYR A 219 -65.86 -35.30 -14.61
N GLU A 220 -66.12 -34.54 -13.54
CA GLU A 220 -67.45 -34.36 -12.96
C GLU A 220 -68.44 -33.74 -13.95
N THR A 221 -68.00 -32.72 -14.71
CA THR A 221 -68.80 -32.08 -15.75
C THR A 221 -69.18 -33.08 -16.85
N THR A 222 -68.21 -33.88 -17.31
CA THR A 222 -68.43 -34.90 -18.35
C THR A 222 -69.33 -36.02 -17.83
N ARG A 223 -69.12 -36.48 -16.59
CA ARG A 223 -69.93 -37.50 -15.92
C ARG A 223 -71.37 -37.03 -15.74
N SER A 224 -71.58 -35.80 -15.29
CA SER A 224 -72.92 -35.20 -15.15
C SER A 224 -73.64 -35.18 -16.49
N ARG A 225 -72.97 -34.73 -17.56
CA ARG A 225 -73.52 -34.74 -18.92
C ARG A 225 -73.85 -36.15 -19.42
N ARG A 226 -72.99 -37.14 -19.14
CA ARG A 226 -73.26 -38.55 -19.46
C ARG A 226 -74.54 -39.03 -18.77
N ILE A 227 -74.68 -38.80 -17.46
CA ILE A 227 -75.86 -39.22 -16.70
C ILE A 227 -77.14 -38.59 -17.27
N GLN A 228 -77.09 -37.31 -17.65
CA GLN A 228 -78.21 -36.63 -18.30
C GLN A 228 -78.58 -37.29 -19.63
N LEU A 229 -77.59 -37.60 -20.48
CA LEU A 229 -77.81 -38.28 -21.75
C LEU A 229 -78.34 -39.72 -21.58
N ASP A 230 -77.80 -40.47 -20.62
CA ASP A 230 -78.24 -41.84 -20.30
C ASP A 230 -79.71 -41.86 -19.82
N SER A 231 -80.13 -40.84 -19.07
CA SER A 231 -81.53 -40.66 -18.65
C SER A 231 -82.46 -40.39 -19.85
N VAL A 232 -82.07 -39.46 -20.73
CA VAL A 232 -82.82 -39.17 -21.96
C VAL A 232 -82.91 -40.40 -22.84
N TYR A 233 -81.79 -41.11 -23.03
CA TYR A 233 -81.73 -42.35 -23.80
C TYR A 233 -82.66 -43.42 -23.20
N SER A 234 -82.63 -43.63 -21.88
CA SER A 234 -83.48 -44.60 -21.20
C SER A 234 -84.97 -44.26 -21.35
N HIS A 235 -85.34 -42.97 -21.28
CA HIS A 235 -86.71 -42.53 -21.49
C HIS A 235 -87.19 -42.79 -22.92
N VAL A 236 -86.35 -42.46 -23.92
CA VAL A 236 -86.63 -42.73 -25.34
C VAL A 236 -86.74 -44.23 -25.58
N HIS A 237 -85.80 -45.03 -25.06
CA HIS A 237 -85.78 -46.48 -25.18
C HIS A 237 -87.01 -47.14 -24.55
N ASN A 238 -87.39 -46.72 -23.34
CA ASN A 238 -88.60 -47.22 -22.67
C ASN A 238 -89.85 -46.87 -23.45
N THR A 239 -89.95 -45.64 -23.95
CA THR A 239 -91.07 -45.20 -24.80
C THR A 239 -91.13 -46.03 -26.09
N ALA A 240 -90.00 -46.25 -26.75
CA ALA A 240 -89.90 -47.09 -27.93
C ALA A 240 -90.29 -48.55 -27.62
N SER A 241 -89.86 -49.09 -26.49
CA SER A 241 -90.17 -50.45 -26.04
C SER A 241 -91.67 -50.62 -25.74
N VAL A 242 -92.32 -49.65 -25.08
CA VAL A 242 -93.77 -49.66 -24.84
C VAL A 242 -94.54 -49.57 -26.16
N LYS A 243 -94.11 -48.71 -27.08
CA LYS A 243 -94.71 -48.62 -28.43
C LYS A 243 -94.52 -49.92 -29.21
N ALA A 244 -93.34 -50.54 -29.15
CA ALA A 244 -93.04 -51.81 -29.79
C ALA A 244 -93.88 -52.96 -29.19
N LEU A 245 -94.03 -53.01 -27.86
CA LEU A 245 -94.89 -53.97 -27.18
C LEU A 245 -96.36 -53.79 -27.60
N LYS A 246 -96.87 -52.55 -27.59
CA LYS A 246 -98.26 -52.27 -27.99
C LYS A 246 -98.50 -52.62 -29.46
N SER A 247 -97.55 -52.30 -30.34
CA SER A 247 -97.59 -52.72 -31.74
C SER A 247 -97.59 -54.26 -31.88
N GLY A 248 -96.77 -54.97 -31.09
CA GLY A 248 -96.77 -56.42 -31.02
C GLY A 248 -98.09 -57.01 -30.52
N GLN A 249 -98.69 -56.43 -29.48
CA GLN A 249 -100.00 -56.84 -28.95
C GLN A 249 -101.13 -56.62 -29.95
N ILE A 250 -101.16 -55.46 -30.63
CA ILE A 250 -102.13 -55.18 -31.71
C ILE A 250 -101.98 -56.22 -32.81
N ARG A 251 -100.75 -56.51 -33.24
CA ARG A 251 -100.45 -57.54 -34.23
C ARG A 251 -100.96 -58.92 -33.80
N MET A 252 -100.71 -59.33 -32.55
CA MET A 252 -101.20 -60.61 -32.05
C MET A 252 -102.73 -60.66 -31.94
N ALA A 253 -103.38 -59.59 -31.49
CA ALA A 253 -104.85 -59.52 -31.41
C ALA A 253 -105.50 -59.55 -32.80
N ALA A 254 -104.93 -58.82 -33.76
CA ALA A 254 -105.33 -58.86 -35.16
C ALA A 254 -105.21 -60.28 -35.73
N HIS A 255 -104.07 -60.93 -35.51
CA HIS A 255 -103.84 -62.30 -35.94
C HIS A 255 -104.82 -63.29 -35.30
N ASN A 256 -105.10 -63.14 -33.99
CA ASN A 256 -106.08 -63.97 -33.28
C ASN A 256 -107.49 -63.79 -33.84
N LEU A 257 -107.94 -62.55 -34.08
CA LEU A 257 -109.25 -62.27 -34.67
C LEU A 257 -109.35 -62.79 -36.11
N TYR A 258 -108.28 -62.66 -36.90
CA TYR A 258 -108.20 -63.21 -38.24
C TYR A 258 -108.34 -64.75 -38.23
N ASN A 259 -107.68 -65.42 -37.29
CA ASN A 259 -107.84 -66.87 -37.09
C ASN A 259 -109.26 -67.24 -36.65
N VAL A 260 -109.93 -66.44 -35.81
CA VAL A 260 -111.34 -66.65 -35.45
C VAL A 260 -112.26 -66.49 -36.67
N MET A 261 -112.05 -65.47 -37.50
CA MET A 261 -112.78 -65.30 -38.77
C MET A 261 -112.60 -66.53 -39.67
N LEU A 262 -111.37 -67.00 -39.86
CA LEU A 262 -111.08 -68.21 -40.64
C LEU A 262 -111.84 -69.43 -40.10
N ASN A 263 -111.86 -69.61 -38.78
CA ASN A 263 -112.60 -70.70 -38.14
C ASN A 263 -114.13 -70.60 -38.36
N TYR A 264 -114.73 -69.41 -38.29
CA TYR A 264 -116.16 -69.22 -38.59
C TYR A 264 -116.50 -69.48 -40.06
N GLN A 265 -115.57 -69.22 -40.97
CA GLN A 265 -115.74 -69.48 -42.39
C GLN A 265 -115.40 -70.94 -42.79
N ASN A 266 -115.07 -71.81 -41.81
CA ASN A 266 -114.56 -73.18 -42.03
C ASN A 266 -113.33 -73.24 -42.98
N ILE A 267 -112.50 -72.19 -42.94
CA ILE A 267 -111.25 -72.13 -43.72
C ILE A 267 -110.12 -72.57 -42.79
N ILE A 268 -109.39 -73.61 -43.18
CA ILE A 268 -108.25 -74.12 -42.42
C ILE A 268 -107.15 -73.05 -42.42
N PRO A 269 -106.65 -72.59 -41.25
CA PRO A 269 -105.57 -71.62 -41.20
C PRO A 269 -104.29 -72.23 -41.81
N THR A 270 -103.86 -71.73 -42.98
CA THR A 270 -102.55 -72.06 -43.54
C THR A 270 -101.48 -71.35 -42.72
N LEU A 271 -100.56 -72.13 -42.13
CA LEU A 271 -99.31 -71.61 -41.55
C LEU A 271 -98.40 -71.09 -42.67
N SER A 272 -98.70 -69.90 -43.17
CA SER A 272 -97.86 -69.18 -44.12
C SER A 272 -96.97 -68.21 -43.36
N THR A 273 -95.67 -68.38 -43.59
CA THR A 273 -94.56 -67.68 -42.94
C THR A 273 -94.39 -66.29 -43.53
N GLU A 274 -95.24 -65.34 -43.13
CA GLU A 274 -94.98 -63.91 -43.03
C GLU A 274 -96.26 -63.24 -42.52
N GLN A 275 -96.28 -62.88 -41.24
CA GLN A 275 -97.43 -62.24 -40.58
C GLN A 275 -97.59 -60.81 -41.10
N ASN A 276 -98.27 -60.63 -42.23
CA ASN A 276 -98.54 -59.32 -42.78
C ASN A 276 -99.70 -58.67 -42.02
N SER A 277 -99.35 -58.05 -40.89
CA SER A 277 -100.29 -57.57 -39.87
C SER A 277 -101.37 -56.63 -40.45
N PHE A 278 -101.04 -55.90 -41.51
CA PHE A 278 -101.94 -54.96 -42.16
C PHE A 278 -103.03 -55.68 -42.98
N GLU A 279 -102.68 -56.77 -43.67
CA GLU A 279 -103.62 -57.57 -44.45
C GLU A 279 -104.57 -58.36 -43.55
N GLU A 280 -104.06 -58.89 -42.43
CA GLU A 280 -104.85 -59.56 -41.39
C GLU A 280 -105.87 -58.60 -40.75
N LEU A 281 -105.44 -57.39 -40.35
CA LEU A 281 -106.33 -56.36 -39.80
C LEU A 281 -107.40 -55.90 -40.79
N ASN A 282 -107.04 -55.73 -42.07
CA ASN A 282 -108.00 -55.31 -43.09
C ASN A 282 -109.04 -56.40 -43.36
N SER A 283 -108.65 -57.68 -43.31
CA SER A 283 -109.56 -58.81 -43.43
C SER A 283 -110.55 -58.88 -42.26
N VAL A 284 -110.05 -58.70 -41.03
CA VAL A 284 -110.91 -58.61 -39.82
C VAL A 284 -111.88 -57.42 -39.91
N ARG A 285 -111.44 -56.28 -40.45
CA ARG A 285 -112.30 -55.10 -40.66
C ARG A 285 -113.45 -55.40 -41.63
N ILE A 286 -113.15 -55.97 -42.79
CA ILE A 286 -114.16 -56.32 -43.81
C ILE A 286 -115.18 -57.31 -43.22
N PHE A 287 -114.71 -58.33 -42.51
CA PHE A 287 -115.61 -59.29 -41.85
C PHE A 287 -116.48 -58.66 -40.75
N GLY A 288 -115.94 -57.72 -39.98
CA GLY A 288 -116.71 -56.96 -39.00
C GLY A 288 -117.80 -56.08 -39.63
N GLU A 289 -117.48 -55.41 -40.75
CA GLU A 289 -118.43 -54.62 -41.53
C GLU A 289 -119.56 -55.51 -42.11
N ASP A 290 -119.23 -56.71 -42.59
CA ASP A 290 -120.20 -57.69 -43.07
C ASP A 290 -121.11 -58.21 -41.94
N LEU A 291 -120.57 -58.51 -40.75
CA LEU A 291 -121.36 -58.95 -39.58
C LEU A 291 -122.33 -57.87 -39.11
N VAL A 292 -121.93 -56.60 -39.11
CA VAL A 292 -122.79 -55.45 -38.77
C VAL A 292 -123.89 -55.27 -39.81
N PHE A 293 -123.59 -55.49 -41.10
CA PHE A 293 -124.59 -55.48 -42.16
C PHE A 293 -125.63 -56.61 -41.96
N VAL A 294 -125.19 -57.81 -41.58
CA VAL A 294 -126.08 -58.96 -41.31
C VAL A 294 -126.93 -58.76 -40.04
N THR A 295 -126.38 -58.22 -38.96
CA THR A 295 -127.15 -57.97 -37.73
C THR A 295 -128.18 -56.86 -37.88
N ASN A 296 -127.94 -55.87 -38.74
CA ASN A 296 -128.91 -54.83 -39.03
C ASN A 296 -130.06 -55.27 -39.97
N THR A 297 -129.95 -56.46 -40.60
CA THR A 297 -130.96 -56.97 -41.54
C THR A 297 -131.88 -58.05 -40.96
N VAL A 298 -131.68 -58.52 -39.72
CA VAL A 298 -132.50 -59.56 -39.05
C VAL A 298 -133.03 -59.09 -37.68
N LYS A 299 -134.36 -58.88 -37.54
CA LYS A 299 -135.09 -58.71 -36.26
C LYS A 299 -136.36 -59.56 -36.21
N PRO A 300 -136.68 -60.20 -35.05
CA PRO A 300 -138.04 -60.18 -34.49
C PRO A 300 -138.14 -59.92 -32.96
N GLU A 301 -139.38 -59.71 -32.48
CA GLU A 301 -139.88 -59.09 -31.24
C GLU A 301 -140.01 -59.96 -29.94
N LYS A 302 -139.90 -59.28 -28.77
CA LYS A 302 -140.71 -59.36 -27.50
C LYS A 302 -140.72 -60.65 -26.65
N SER A 303 -140.72 -60.70 -25.29
CA SER A 303 -141.17 -59.81 -24.19
C SER A 303 -140.55 -60.19 -22.82
N ARG A 304 -140.42 -59.17 -21.92
CA ARG A 304 -140.78 -59.08 -20.46
C ARG A 304 -140.45 -60.24 -19.49
N GLU A 305 -140.21 -60.08 -18.19
CA GLU A 305 -139.98 -59.03 -17.17
C GLU A 305 -139.75 -59.85 -15.87
N HIS A 306 -138.91 -59.41 -14.92
CA HIS A 306 -139.22 -59.46 -13.48
C HIS A 306 -138.13 -58.75 -12.67
N HIS A 307 -138.59 -57.80 -11.86
CA HIS A 307 -137.88 -57.12 -10.77
C HIS A 307 -137.46 -58.08 -9.64
N PHE A 308 -136.34 -57.82 -8.95
CA PHE A 308 -136.31 -57.15 -7.63
C PHE A 308 -134.86 -56.97 -7.09
N LEU A 309 -134.64 -55.81 -6.47
CA LEU A 309 -133.49 -55.38 -5.62
C LEU A 309 -133.54 -56.09 -4.24
N PRO A 310 -132.51 -56.00 -3.37
CA PRO A 310 -131.98 -54.75 -2.77
C PRO A 310 -130.68 -54.22 -3.38
#